data_AF-A0A1G5GSE8-F1
#
_entry.id   AF-A0A1G5GSE8-F1
#
_cell.length_a   1.000
_cell.length_b   1.000
_cell.length_c   1.000
_cell.angle_alpha   90.00
_cell.angle_beta   90.00
_cell.angle_gamma   90.00
#
_symmetry.space_group_name_H-M   'P 1'
#
loop_
_entity.id
_entity.type
_entity.pdbx_description
1 polymer ?
#
loop_
_entity_poly.entity_id
_entity_poly.type
_entity_poly.pdbx_seq_one_letter_code
_entity_poly.pdbx_strand_id
1 'polypeptide(L)'
;MADIQSIFKEYGTLYREKYGVTNNQAKVMKAIESCRTSALNAHVHTCNECGHEVISYNSCRNRHCPQCQDFKREQWLNKQEQSLLLTHYFHVVFTLPQELRSITLFNQEKIYNLLFKAACETLLELSSDPKHLGANIGFSAILHTWGQNLMFHPHIHCILPGGGLAMNNTRFIHTKKKFFIHVKVLGSVFGGKFLFYLNRIYANNELNFFGDIDYLQYPRNFQELIDFLYSIPWNVNSKPNLKKPSHVMKYLGNYTHRVAISIIVLLRLKMI
;
A
#
# COMPACT_ATOMS: atom_id res chain seq x y z
N MET A 1 21.64 -8.23 -16.23
CA MET A 1 20.76 -7.13 -15.75
C MET A 1 20.85 -7.16 -14.23
N ALA A 2 21.36 -6.09 -13.58
CA ALA A 2 21.56 -6.09 -12.13
C ALA A 2 20.21 -6.27 -11.43
N ASP A 3 20.11 -7.19 -10.47
CA ASP A 3 18.95 -7.33 -9.60
C ASP A 3 19.31 -6.85 -8.17
N ILE A 4 18.33 -6.76 -7.28
CA ILE A 4 18.61 -6.28 -5.90
C ILE A 4 19.60 -7.21 -5.18
N GLN A 5 19.58 -8.50 -5.50
CA GLN A 5 20.51 -9.46 -4.93
C GLN A 5 21.95 -9.14 -5.36
N SER A 6 22.21 -8.87 -6.63
CA SER A 6 23.55 -8.52 -7.10
C SER A 6 24.06 -7.24 -6.46
N ILE A 7 23.20 -6.23 -6.31
CA ILE A 7 23.55 -4.95 -5.66
C ILE A 7 23.94 -5.17 -4.19
N PHE A 8 23.20 -5.98 -3.43
CA PHE A 8 23.55 -6.27 -2.03
C PHE A 8 24.82 -7.12 -1.91
N LYS A 9 25.04 -8.07 -2.82
CA LYS A 9 26.28 -8.85 -2.85
C LYS A 9 27.51 -7.96 -3.11
N GLU A 10 27.38 -6.98 -3.99
CA GLU A 10 28.49 -6.10 -4.39
C GLU A 10 28.72 -4.94 -3.40
N TYR A 11 27.66 -4.26 -2.97
CA TYR A 11 27.76 -3.01 -2.19
C TYR A 11 27.20 -3.11 -0.76
N GLY A 12 26.56 -4.22 -0.40
CA GLY A 12 25.84 -4.35 0.86
C GLY A 12 26.73 -4.19 2.09
N THR A 13 27.96 -4.73 2.06
CA THR A 13 28.90 -4.61 3.18
C THR A 13 29.33 -3.16 3.39
N LEU A 14 29.79 -2.48 2.34
CA LEU A 14 30.18 -1.07 2.39
C LEU A 14 29.03 -0.18 2.89
N TYR A 15 27.80 -0.44 2.44
CA TYR A 15 26.63 0.30 2.90
C TYR A 15 26.38 0.13 4.40
N ARG A 16 26.45 -1.10 4.91
CA ARG A 16 26.24 -1.42 6.34
C ARG A 16 27.30 -0.78 7.23
N GLU A 17 28.56 -0.79 6.79
CA GLU A 17 29.68 -0.18 7.51
C GLU A 17 29.57 1.35 7.55
N LYS A 18 29.19 1.97 6.42
CA LYS A 18 29.12 3.43 6.30
C LYS A 18 27.93 4.06 7.03
N TYR A 19 26.74 3.47 6.90
CA TYR A 19 25.49 4.11 7.35
C TYR A 19 24.89 3.47 8.60
N GLY A 20 25.32 2.25 8.96
CA GLY A 20 24.63 1.44 9.96
C GLY A 20 23.26 0.98 9.48
N VAL A 21 22.81 -0.18 9.94
CA VAL A 21 21.47 -0.69 9.65
C VAL A 21 20.87 -1.31 10.90
N THR A 22 19.55 -1.27 11.00
CA THR A 22 18.83 -2.00 12.04
C THR A 22 19.00 -3.52 11.85
N ASN A 23 18.85 -4.28 12.93
CA ASN A 23 18.87 -5.75 12.87
C ASN A 23 17.85 -6.32 11.86
N ASN A 24 16.68 -5.69 11.72
CA ASN A 24 15.66 -6.11 10.76
C ASN A 24 16.12 -5.87 9.32
N GLN A 25 16.72 -4.72 9.02
CA GLN A 25 17.30 -4.44 7.70
C GLN A 25 18.44 -5.42 7.37
N ALA A 26 19.34 -5.69 8.31
CA ALA A 26 20.44 -6.65 8.11
C ALA A 26 19.93 -8.06 7.78
N LYS A 27 18.91 -8.54 8.53
CA LYS A 27 18.25 -9.83 8.26
C LYS A 27 17.63 -9.89 6.86
N VAL A 28 16.98 -8.80 6.43
CA VAL A 28 16.38 -8.70 5.09
C VAL A 28 17.44 -8.73 4.00
N MET A 29 18.52 -7.94 4.14
CA MET A 29 19.62 -7.93 3.18
C MET A 29 20.24 -9.33 3.03
N LYS A 30 20.58 -9.98 4.14
CA LYS A 30 21.14 -11.34 4.13
C LYS A 30 20.21 -12.37 3.49
N ALA A 31 18.91 -12.29 3.77
CA ALA A 31 17.93 -13.18 3.15
C ALA A 31 17.83 -12.97 1.63
N ILE A 32 17.97 -11.74 1.15
CA ILE A 32 17.98 -11.44 -0.28
C ILE A 32 19.28 -11.91 -0.93
N GLU A 33 20.43 -11.68 -0.29
CA GLU A 33 21.75 -12.14 -0.75
C GLU A 33 21.80 -13.67 -0.91
N SER A 34 21.19 -14.44 0.00
CA SER A 34 21.19 -15.91 -0.03
C SER A 34 20.10 -16.55 -0.91
N CYS A 35 19.08 -15.78 -1.30
CA CYS A 35 17.92 -16.29 -2.03
C CYS A 35 18.32 -17.00 -3.35
N ARG A 36 17.76 -18.18 -3.65
CA ARG A 36 18.05 -18.92 -4.89
C ARG A 36 19.55 -19.20 -5.10
N THR A 37 20.28 -19.42 -4.03
CA THR A 37 21.68 -19.89 -4.07
C THR A 37 21.83 -21.22 -3.34
N SER A 38 22.99 -21.86 -3.50
CA SER A 38 23.34 -23.10 -2.79
C SER A 38 23.28 -22.97 -1.26
N ALA A 39 23.41 -21.75 -0.73
CA ALA A 39 23.28 -21.48 0.71
C ALA A 39 21.91 -21.87 1.30
N LEU A 40 20.88 -22.06 0.46
CA LEU A 40 19.53 -22.47 0.87
C LEU A 40 19.16 -23.89 0.41
N ASN A 41 20.13 -24.71 -0.03
CA ASN A 41 19.91 -26.00 -0.69
C ASN A 41 19.13 -25.90 -2.01
N ALA A 42 18.98 -27.04 -2.69
CA ALA A 42 18.33 -27.13 -3.99
C ALA A 42 17.49 -28.40 -4.13
N HIS A 43 16.60 -28.38 -5.12
CA HIS A 43 15.97 -29.57 -5.69
C HIS A 43 16.66 -29.89 -7.02
N VAL A 44 16.89 -31.16 -7.28
CA VAL A 44 17.38 -31.64 -8.58
C VAL A 44 16.22 -32.33 -9.27
N HIS A 45 15.88 -31.87 -10.47
CA HIS A 45 14.86 -32.47 -11.30
C HIS A 45 15.56 -33.20 -12.45
N THR A 46 15.36 -34.50 -12.55
CA THR A 46 15.96 -35.33 -13.59
C THR A 46 14.90 -35.73 -14.61
N CYS A 47 15.17 -35.53 -15.89
CA CYS A 47 14.29 -35.99 -16.97
C CYS A 47 14.36 -37.52 -17.07
N ASN A 48 13.22 -38.19 -16.99
CA ASN A 48 13.14 -39.66 -17.06
C ASN A 48 13.45 -40.22 -18.46
N GLU A 49 13.45 -39.39 -19.51
CA GLU A 49 13.68 -39.82 -20.90
C GLU A 49 15.13 -39.64 -21.34
N CYS A 50 15.76 -38.50 -21.01
CA CYS A 50 17.12 -38.16 -21.47
C CYS A 50 18.16 -38.01 -20.35
N GLY A 51 17.76 -38.17 -19.08
CA GLY A 51 18.65 -38.03 -17.93
C GLY A 51 19.12 -36.60 -17.64
N HIS A 52 18.65 -35.60 -18.39
CA HIS A 52 19.03 -34.20 -18.17
C HIS A 52 18.59 -33.72 -16.79
N GLU A 53 19.50 -33.11 -16.05
CA GLU A 53 19.26 -32.59 -14.70
C GLU A 53 19.12 -31.06 -14.69
N VAL A 54 18.11 -30.57 -13.97
CA VAL A 54 17.89 -29.16 -13.70
C VAL A 54 17.93 -28.93 -12.21
N ILE A 55 18.87 -28.09 -11.75
CA ILE A 55 19.00 -27.70 -10.35
C ILE A 55 18.16 -26.44 -10.09
N SER A 56 17.28 -26.52 -9.10
CA SER A 56 16.43 -25.42 -8.64
C SER A 56 16.75 -25.06 -7.19
N TYR A 57 17.45 -23.95 -6.97
CA TYR A 57 17.77 -23.47 -5.62
C TYR A 57 16.53 -22.93 -4.88
N ASN A 58 16.50 -23.11 -3.57
CA ASN A 58 15.39 -22.69 -2.73
C ASN A 58 15.33 -21.17 -2.54
N SER A 59 14.10 -20.66 -2.41
CA SER A 59 13.83 -19.25 -2.14
C SER A 59 13.99 -18.92 -0.67
N CYS A 60 14.43 -17.70 -0.31
CA CYS A 60 14.49 -17.26 1.09
C CYS A 60 13.12 -16.99 1.73
N ARG A 61 12.05 -16.94 0.93
CA ARG A 61 10.65 -16.68 1.32
C ARG A 61 10.39 -15.36 2.05
N ASN A 62 11.40 -14.50 2.17
CA ASN A 62 11.27 -13.20 2.84
C ASN A 62 10.30 -12.28 2.08
N ARG A 63 9.43 -11.58 2.81
CA ARG A 63 8.43 -10.66 2.25
C ARG A 63 9.02 -9.48 1.48
N HIS A 64 10.29 -9.14 1.74
CA HIS A 64 11.01 -8.05 1.09
C HIS A 64 11.90 -8.52 -0.07
N CYS A 65 11.96 -9.82 -0.36
CA CYS A 65 12.75 -10.32 -1.48
C CYS A 65 11.96 -10.22 -2.79
N PRO A 66 12.38 -9.41 -3.79
CA PRO A 66 11.64 -9.25 -5.04
C PRO A 66 11.43 -10.57 -5.78
N GLN A 67 12.47 -11.42 -5.87
CA GLN A 67 12.40 -12.74 -6.50
C GLN A 67 11.33 -13.64 -5.84
N CYS A 68 11.20 -13.58 -4.51
CA CYS A 68 10.18 -14.36 -3.80
C CYS A 68 8.78 -13.76 -3.94
N GLN A 69 8.68 -12.43 -4.03
CA GLN A 69 7.40 -11.75 -4.13
C GLN A 69 6.81 -11.78 -5.53
N ASP A 70 7.62 -11.85 -6.60
CA ASP A 70 7.10 -11.91 -7.96
C ASP A 70 6.21 -13.15 -8.19
N PHE A 71 6.61 -14.33 -7.70
CA PHE A 71 5.77 -15.52 -7.80
C PHE A 71 4.49 -15.42 -6.96
N LYS A 72 4.61 -14.91 -5.72
CA LYS A 72 3.44 -14.69 -4.85
C LYS A 72 2.46 -13.67 -5.45
N ARG A 73 2.98 -12.64 -6.13
CA ARG A 73 2.21 -11.66 -6.88
C ARG A 73 1.37 -12.33 -7.95
N GLU A 74 1.99 -13.15 -8.79
CA GLU A 74 1.31 -13.89 -9.86
C GLU A 74 0.18 -14.77 -9.32
N GLN A 75 0.46 -15.57 -8.28
CA GLN A 75 -0.56 -16.40 -7.65
C GLN A 75 -1.73 -15.58 -7.07
N TRP A 76 -1.40 -14.48 -6.39
CA TRP A 76 -2.41 -13.58 -5.83
C TRP A 76 -3.25 -12.94 -6.94
N LEU A 77 -2.61 -12.48 -8.02
CA LEU A 77 -3.30 -11.90 -9.18
C LEU A 77 -4.30 -12.86 -9.80
N ASN A 78 -3.90 -14.10 -10.04
CA ASN A 78 -4.77 -15.13 -10.60
C ASN A 78 -6.00 -15.38 -9.73
N LYS A 79 -5.82 -15.46 -8.40
CA LYS A 79 -6.94 -15.65 -7.47
C LYS A 79 -7.88 -14.45 -7.46
N GLN A 80 -7.32 -13.24 -7.49
CA GLN A 80 -8.12 -12.03 -7.47
C GLN A 80 -8.87 -11.85 -8.80
N GLU A 81 -8.30 -12.23 -9.94
CA GLU A 81 -8.94 -12.15 -11.26
C GLU A 81 -10.24 -12.96 -11.33
N GLN A 82 -10.26 -14.12 -10.67
CA GLN A 82 -11.47 -14.95 -10.52
C GLN A 82 -12.59 -14.28 -9.71
N SER A 83 -12.26 -13.25 -8.91
CA SER A 83 -13.22 -12.54 -8.06
C SER A 83 -13.71 -11.21 -8.68
N LEU A 84 -13.28 -10.88 -9.89
CA LEU A 84 -13.66 -9.63 -10.54
C LEU A 84 -15.07 -9.69 -11.12
N LEU A 85 -15.81 -8.61 -10.89
CA LEU A 85 -17.11 -8.39 -11.50
C LEU A 85 -16.93 -7.84 -12.92
N LEU A 86 -17.85 -8.20 -13.82
CA LEU A 86 -17.88 -7.70 -15.20
C LEU A 86 -18.40 -6.26 -15.26
N THR A 87 -17.64 -5.32 -14.71
CA THR A 87 -17.95 -3.88 -14.66
C THR A 87 -16.69 -3.04 -14.81
N HIS A 88 -16.84 -1.72 -15.03
CA HIS A 88 -15.72 -0.80 -14.95
C HIS A 88 -15.28 -0.64 -13.49
N TYR A 89 -14.03 -0.24 -13.25
CA TYR A 89 -13.50 -0.02 -11.91
C TYR A 89 -12.99 1.41 -11.75
N PHE A 90 -13.04 1.91 -10.52
CA PHE A 90 -12.38 3.16 -10.13
C PHE A 90 -11.21 2.89 -9.20
N HIS A 91 -10.26 3.80 -9.27
CA HIS A 91 -9.12 3.86 -8.38
C HIS A 91 -9.22 5.14 -7.55
N VAL A 92 -9.44 4.97 -6.25
CA VAL A 92 -9.53 6.07 -5.29
C VAL A 92 -8.28 6.03 -4.41
N VAL A 93 -7.61 7.17 -4.24
CA VAL A 93 -6.42 7.28 -3.39
C VAL A 93 -6.71 8.25 -2.26
N PHE A 94 -6.52 7.81 -1.03
CA PHE A 94 -6.57 8.64 0.17
C PHE A 94 -5.15 8.91 0.64
N THR A 95 -4.77 10.18 0.76
CA THR A 95 -3.41 10.59 1.11
C THR A 95 -3.44 11.43 2.38
N LEU A 96 -2.54 11.13 3.33
CA LEU A 96 -2.38 11.98 4.51
C LEU A 96 -1.68 13.31 4.15
N PRO A 97 -2.13 14.44 4.74
CA PRO A 97 -1.40 15.69 4.73
C PRO A 97 0.06 15.53 5.18
N GLN A 98 0.95 16.38 4.67
CA GLN A 98 2.38 16.27 4.95
C GLN A 98 2.71 16.51 6.43
N GLU A 99 1.88 17.30 7.10
CA GLU A 99 1.98 17.71 8.49
C GLU A 99 1.83 16.50 9.44
N LEU A 100 1.16 15.44 8.97
CA LEU A 100 1.01 14.18 9.69
C LEU A 100 2.16 13.19 9.44
N ARG A 101 3.13 13.48 8.57
CA ARG A 101 4.19 12.52 8.22
C ARG A 101 5.02 12.11 9.44
N SER A 102 5.48 13.06 10.24
CA SER A 102 6.31 12.75 11.42
C SER A 102 5.51 11.98 12.47
N ILE A 103 4.26 12.39 12.76
CA ILE A 103 3.36 11.63 13.64
C ILE A 103 3.20 10.19 13.12
N THR A 104 2.97 10.03 11.82
CA THR A 104 2.81 8.71 11.19
C THR A 104 4.08 7.87 11.31
N LEU A 105 5.25 8.47 11.14
CA LEU A 105 6.53 7.76 11.19
C LEU A 105 6.78 7.16 12.58
N PHE A 106 6.44 7.87 13.65
CA PHE A 106 6.61 7.37 15.03
C PHE A 106 5.45 6.49 15.51
N ASN A 107 4.30 6.50 14.82
CA ASN A 107 3.07 5.82 15.24
C ASN A 107 2.48 4.94 14.12
N GLN A 108 3.35 4.29 13.34
CA GLN A 108 2.98 3.61 12.10
C GLN A 108 1.77 2.68 12.23
N GLU A 109 1.79 1.74 13.19
CA GLU A 109 0.69 0.79 13.36
C GLU A 109 -0.65 1.47 13.61
N LYS A 110 -0.70 2.40 14.57
CA LYS A 110 -1.92 3.12 14.95
C LYS A 110 -2.42 3.97 13.79
N ILE A 111 -1.54 4.76 13.19
CA ILE A 111 -1.91 5.68 12.11
C ILE A 111 -2.31 4.94 10.84
N TYR A 112 -1.65 3.82 10.50
CA TYR A 112 -2.07 3.01 9.36
C TYR A 112 -3.44 2.37 9.60
N ASN A 113 -3.72 1.88 10.81
CA ASN A 113 -5.05 1.38 11.17
C ASN A 113 -6.12 2.47 11.07
N LEU A 114 -5.83 3.70 11.54
CA LEU A 114 -6.74 4.84 11.38
C LEU A 114 -6.95 5.22 9.92
N LEU A 115 -5.89 5.22 9.12
CA LEU A 115 -5.96 5.52 7.69
C LEU A 115 -6.88 4.53 6.96
N PHE A 116 -6.74 3.22 7.23
CA PHE A 116 -7.66 2.20 6.71
C PHE A 116 -9.09 2.43 7.18
N LYS A 117 -9.29 2.63 8.49
CA LYS A 117 -10.61 2.81 9.08
C LYS A 117 -11.35 3.99 8.47
N ALA A 118 -10.71 5.17 8.44
CA ALA A 118 -11.30 6.38 7.90
C ALA A 118 -11.60 6.25 6.40
N ALA A 119 -10.70 5.67 5.61
CA ALA A 119 -10.92 5.46 4.18
C ALA A 119 -12.08 4.49 3.92
N CYS A 120 -12.13 3.36 4.62
CA CYS A 120 -13.19 2.36 4.48
C CYS A 120 -14.56 2.91 4.86
N GLU A 121 -14.66 3.56 6.02
CA GLU A 121 -15.92 4.16 6.48
C GLU A 121 -16.41 5.26 5.55
N THR A 122 -15.50 6.10 5.04
CA THR A 122 -15.85 7.14 4.06
C THR A 122 -16.48 6.55 2.81
N LEU A 123 -15.86 5.49 2.27
CA LEU A 123 -16.35 4.83 1.07
C LEU A 123 -17.71 4.16 1.31
N LEU A 124 -17.85 3.43 2.40
CA LEU A 124 -19.09 2.71 2.73
C LEU A 124 -20.25 3.68 3.00
N GLU A 125 -20.02 4.69 3.85
CA GLU A 125 -21.03 5.69 4.21
C GLU A 125 -21.53 6.43 2.97
N LEU A 126 -20.63 7.05 2.21
CA LEU A 126 -21.02 7.85 1.06
C LEU A 126 -21.59 7.01 -0.08
N SER A 127 -21.17 5.75 -0.25
CA SER A 127 -21.78 4.87 -1.25
C SER A 127 -23.19 4.45 -0.87
N SER A 128 -23.46 4.33 0.44
CA SER A 128 -24.78 3.95 0.93
C SER A 128 -25.81 5.07 0.84
N ASP A 129 -25.38 6.34 0.83
CA ASP A 129 -26.26 7.49 0.69
C ASP A 129 -26.90 7.54 -0.72
N PRO A 130 -28.26 7.52 -0.84
CA PRO A 130 -28.96 7.67 -2.11
C PRO A 130 -28.66 8.98 -2.87
N LYS A 131 -28.20 10.03 -2.19
CA LYS A 131 -27.74 11.28 -2.82
C LYS A 131 -26.47 11.08 -3.66
N HIS A 132 -25.76 9.98 -3.42
CA HIS A 132 -24.54 9.62 -4.13
C HIS A 132 -24.77 8.37 -4.98
N LEU A 133 -24.72 7.18 -4.38
CA LEU A 133 -24.88 5.91 -5.11
C LEU A 133 -26.08 5.09 -4.62
N GLY A 134 -26.37 5.09 -3.32
CA GLY A 134 -27.44 4.29 -2.75
C GLY A 134 -27.21 2.77 -2.85
N ALA A 135 -25.95 2.32 -2.79
CA ALA A 135 -25.59 0.91 -2.96
C ALA A 135 -24.53 0.43 -1.97
N ASN A 136 -24.62 -0.86 -1.61
CA ASN A 136 -23.60 -1.61 -0.88
C ASN A 136 -22.45 -1.96 -1.84
N ILE A 137 -21.29 -1.36 -1.61
CA ILE A 137 -20.10 -1.60 -2.42
C ILE A 137 -19.15 -2.60 -1.74
N GLY A 138 -18.35 -3.30 -2.55
CA GLY A 138 -17.16 -4.00 -2.10
C GLY A 138 -15.92 -3.34 -2.70
N PHE A 139 -14.78 -3.42 -2.03
CA PHE A 139 -13.52 -2.86 -2.54
C PHE A 139 -12.31 -3.52 -1.92
N SER A 140 -11.16 -3.38 -2.58
CA SER A 140 -9.85 -3.75 -2.03
C SER A 140 -9.06 -2.50 -1.71
N ALA A 141 -8.51 -2.42 -0.49
CA ALA A 141 -7.69 -1.32 -0.02
C ALA A 141 -6.25 -1.79 0.22
N ILE A 142 -5.26 -1.02 -0.25
CA ILE A 142 -3.84 -1.33 -0.11
C ILE A 142 -3.10 -0.08 0.39
N LEU A 143 -2.31 -0.24 1.46
CA LEU A 143 -1.45 0.80 1.99
C LEU A 143 -0.13 0.88 1.20
N HIS A 144 0.27 2.09 0.84
CA HIS A 144 1.64 2.42 0.47
C HIS A 144 2.18 3.50 1.38
N THR A 145 3.47 3.38 1.70
CA THR A 145 4.16 4.28 2.62
C THR A 145 5.16 5.19 1.91
N TRP A 146 5.32 5.06 0.59
CA TRP A 146 6.33 5.77 -0.20
C TRP A 146 5.74 6.39 -1.46
N GLY A 147 6.15 7.61 -1.77
CA GLY A 147 5.86 8.28 -3.03
C GLY A 147 6.74 7.76 -4.18
N GLN A 148 6.49 8.26 -5.40
CA GLN A 148 7.31 7.90 -6.57
C GLN A 148 8.78 8.31 -6.44
N ASN A 149 9.06 9.36 -5.66
CA ASN A 149 10.39 9.85 -5.32
C ASN A 149 11.00 9.14 -4.09
N LEU A 150 10.40 8.03 -3.63
CA LEU A 150 10.80 7.31 -2.41
C LEU A 150 10.79 8.13 -1.12
N MET A 151 10.08 9.26 -1.10
CA MET A 151 9.82 9.98 0.14
C MET A 151 8.70 9.32 0.92
N PHE A 152 8.79 9.36 2.24
CA PHE A 152 7.75 8.84 3.11
C PHE A 152 6.43 9.58 2.85
N HIS A 153 5.45 8.85 2.35
CA HIS A 153 4.19 9.37 1.85
C HIS A 153 3.09 8.31 2.05
N PRO A 154 2.53 8.19 3.26
CA PRO A 154 1.48 7.22 3.56
C PRO A 154 0.18 7.56 2.82
N HIS A 155 -0.32 6.59 2.04
CA HIS A 155 -1.57 6.69 1.30
C HIS A 155 -2.19 5.31 1.06
N ILE A 156 -3.51 5.26 0.90
CA ILE A 156 -4.25 4.04 0.59
C ILE A 156 -4.80 4.10 -0.83
N HIS A 157 -4.56 3.04 -1.59
CA HIS A 157 -5.19 2.78 -2.87
C HIS A 157 -6.41 1.89 -2.66
N CYS A 158 -7.59 2.42 -2.97
CA CYS A 158 -8.84 1.68 -2.99
C CYS A 158 -9.24 1.40 -4.44
N ILE A 159 -9.50 0.14 -4.74
CA ILE A 159 -10.05 -0.31 -6.01
C ILE A 159 -11.47 -0.79 -5.78
N LEU A 160 -12.42 -0.20 -6.51
CA LEU A 160 -13.84 -0.48 -6.34
C LEU A 160 -14.50 -0.72 -7.71
N PRO A 161 -15.45 -1.67 -7.78
CA PRO A 161 -16.29 -1.87 -8.94
C PRO A 161 -17.15 -0.63 -9.17
N GLY A 162 -17.57 -0.44 -10.42
CA GLY A 162 -18.35 0.70 -10.87
C GLY A 162 -19.81 0.59 -10.51
N GLY A 163 -20.09 0.35 -9.23
CA GLY A 163 -21.41 0.09 -8.69
C GLY A 163 -21.37 -0.79 -7.46
N GLY A 164 -22.55 -1.11 -6.94
CA GLY A 164 -22.74 -1.97 -5.78
C GLY A 164 -24.10 -2.67 -5.82
N LEU A 165 -24.37 -3.52 -4.85
CA LEU A 165 -25.70 -4.11 -4.69
C LEU A 165 -26.66 -3.07 -4.10
N ALA A 166 -27.89 -3.02 -4.61
CA ALA A 166 -28.96 -2.26 -3.97
C ALA A 166 -29.10 -2.66 -2.49
N MET A 167 -29.57 -1.76 -1.63
CA MET A 167 -29.67 -2.02 -0.19
C MET A 167 -30.50 -3.26 0.17
N ASN A 168 -31.49 -3.58 -0.67
CA ASN A 168 -32.31 -4.78 -0.55
C ASN A 168 -31.70 -6.03 -1.22
N ASN A 169 -30.47 -5.95 -1.71
CA ASN A 169 -29.71 -6.99 -2.41
C ASN A 169 -30.39 -7.58 -3.67
N THR A 170 -31.39 -6.91 -4.24
CA THR A 170 -32.17 -7.45 -5.38
C THR A 170 -31.53 -7.20 -6.74
N ARG A 171 -30.67 -6.19 -6.87
CA ARG A 171 -30.08 -5.78 -8.15
C ARG A 171 -28.75 -5.06 -7.96
N PHE A 172 -27.94 -5.04 -9.01
CA PHE A 172 -26.71 -4.24 -9.05
C PHE A 172 -27.01 -2.82 -9.55
N ILE A 173 -26.59 -1.81 -8.79
CA ILE A 173 -26.69 -0.39 -9.12
C ILE A 173 -25.34 0.04 -9.71
N HIS A 174 -25.34 0.42 -10.99
CA HIS A 174 -24.14 0.88 -11.68
C HIS A 174 -23.90 2.37 -11.46
N THR A 175 -22.63 2.76 -11.32
CA THR A 175 -22.22 4.16 -11.36
C THR A 175 -22.03 4.63 -12.81
N LYS A 176 -22.03 5.95 -13.03
CA LYS A 176 -21.64 6.52 -14.33
C LYS A 176 -20.16 6.20 -14.62
N LYS A 177 -19.82 5.81 -15.85
CA LYS A 177 -18.45 5.35 -16.22
C LYS A 177 -17.31 6.32 -15.86
N LYS A 178 -17.56 7.63 -15.84
CA LYS A 178 -16.54 8.67 -15.63
C LYS A 178 -16.48 9.18 -14.20
N PHE A 179 -17.42 8.80 -13.34
CA PHE A 179 -17.58 9.47 -12.05
C PHE A 179 -18.15 8.51 -11.00
N PHE A 180 -17.46 8.44 -9.87
CA PHE A 180 -17.92 7.73 -8.68
C PHE A 180 -18.59 8.70 -7.72
N ILE A 181 -17.84 9.24 -6.75
CA ILE A 181 -18.26 10.27 -5.81
C ILE A 181 -17.26 11.43 -5.91
N HIS A 182 -17.74 12.66 -5.72
CA HIS A 182 -16.90 13.84 -5.90
C HIS A 182 -15.74 13.84 -4.89
N VAL A 183 -14.51 14.05 -5.36
CA VAL A 183 -13.30 13.97 -4.53
C VAL A 183 -13.29 14.93 -3.35
N LYS A 184 -13.91 16.12 -3.48
CA LYS A 184 -14.03 17.05 -2.34
C LYS A 184 -14.92 16.52 -1.23
N VAL A 185 -15.98 15.78 -1.57
CA VAL A 185 -16.88 15.15 -0.59
C VAL A 185 -16.14 14.00 0.11
N LEU A 186 -15.47 13.16 -0.67
CA LEU A 186 -14.62 12.09 -0.14
C LEU A 186 -13.55 12.65 0.80
N GLY A 187 -12.84 13.72 0.39
CA GLY A 187 -11.80 14.34 1.19
C GLY A 187 -12.32 14.92 2.51
N SER A 188 -13.44 15.65 2.47
CA SER A 188 -14.02 16.24 3.68
C SER A 188 -14.45 15.18 4.70
N VAL A 189 -15.18 14.14 4.28
CA VAL A 189 -15.62 13.06 5.17
C VAL A 189 -14.45 12.24 5.69
N PHE A 190 -13.48 11.93 4.81
CA PHE A 190 -12.26 11.22 5.19
C PHE A 190 -11.46 11.99 6.23
N GLY A 191 -11.22 13.29 6.01
CA GLY A 191 -10.49 14.14 6.95
C GLY A 191 -11.17 14.23 8.30
N GLY A 192 -12.49 14.47 8.31
CA GLY A 192 -13.27 14.51 9.55
C GLY A 192 -13.20 13.20 10.35
N LYS A 193 -13.37 12.05 9.68
CA LYS A 193 -13.26 10.73 10.33
C LYS A 193 -11.84 10.46 10.85
N PHE A 194 -10.83 10.76 10.05
CA PHE A 194 -9.44 10.54 10.46
C PHE A 194 -9.09 11.39 11.68
N LEU A 195 -9.41 12.69 11.66
CA LEU A 195 -9.15 13.60 12.77
C LEU A 195 -9.94 13.23 14.03
N PHE A 196 -11.19 12.78 13.89
CA PHE A 196 -11.97 12.24 15.00
C PHE A 196 -11.24 11.10 15.72
N TYR A 197 -10.76 10.10 14.98
CA TYR A 197 -10.03 8.98 15.58
C TYR A 197 -8.64 9.37 16.08
N LEU A 198 -7.95 10.28 15.39
CA LEU A 198 -6.65 10.79 15.81
C LEU A 198 -6.75 11.49 17.17
N ASN A 199 -7.77 12.35 17.37
CA ASN A 199 -8.04 12.99 18.66
C ASN A 199 -8.31 11.98 19.78
N ARG A 200 -9.02 10.88 19.48
CA ARG A 200 -9.30 9.83 20.47
C ARG A 200 -8.02 9.13 20.93
N ILE A 201 -7.16 8.72 20.00
CA ILE A 201 -5.91 8.04 20.39
C ILE A 201 -4.93 9.01 21.04
N TYR A 202 -4.97 10.30 20.71
CA TYR A 202 -4.23 11.34 21.43
C TYR A 202 -4.72 11.47 22.88
N ALA A 203 -6.03 11.62 23.09
CA ALA A 203 -6.62 11.75 24.43
C ALA A 203 -6.37 10.53 25.34
N ASN A 204 -6.18 9.36 24.74
CA ASN A 204 -5.81 8.12 25.45
C ASN A 204 -4.30 7.99 25.71
N ASN A 205 -3.47 8.98 25.36
CA ASN A 205 -2.01 8.93 25.44
C ASN A 205 -1.38 7.77 24.64
N GLU A 206 -1.98 7.41 23.51
CA GLU A 206 -1.52 6.30 22.68
C GLU A 206 -0.50 6.72 21.60
N LEU A 207 -0.25 8.02 21.45
CA LEU A 207 0.69 8.57 20.48
C LEU A 207 2.06 8.83 21.13
N ASN A 208 3.10 8.44 20.40
CA ASN A 208 4.47 8.76 20.72
C ASN A 208 4.93 9.99 19.94
N PHE A 209 5.63 10.89 20.61
CA PHE A 209 6.20 12.11 20.04
C PHE A 209 7.70 12.12 20.35
N PHE A 210 8.54 12.30 19.34
CA PHE A 210 9.99 12.30 19.49
C PHE A 210 10.63 13.34 18.58
N GLY A 211 11.79 13.85 19.00
CA GLY A 211 12.59 14.80 18.22
C GLY A 211 11.79 16.06 17.88
N ASP A 212 11.74 16.41 16.60
CA ASP A 212 11.14 17.66 16.11
C ASP A 212 9.63 17.76 16.36
N ILE A 213 8.95 16.69 16.79
CA ILE A 213 7.51 16.72 17.11
C ILE A 213 7.21 16.53 18.60
N ASP A 214 8.22 16.52 19.47
CA ASP A 214 8.04 16.36 20.93
C ASP A 214 7.05 17.39 21.50
N TYR A 215 7.06 18.62 20.97
CA TYR A 215 6.14 19.68 21.34
C TYR A 215 4.64 19.34 21.14
N LEU A 216 4.31 18.35 20.31
CA LEU A 216 2.92 17.91 20.09
C LEU A 216 2.38 17.04 21.24
N GLN A 217 3.21 16.66 22.21
CA GLN A 217 2.71 16.03 23.44
C GLN A 217 1.84 16.99 24.26
N TYR A 218 2.04 18.31 24.12
CA TYR A 218 1.30 19.32 24.85
C TYR A 218 -0.08 19.60 24.22
N PRO A 219 -1.19 19.56 24.99
CA PRO A 219 -2.55 19.65 24.45
C PRO A 219 -2.83 20.88 23.58
N ARG A 220 -2.28 22.05 23.93
CA ARG A 220 -2.46 23.27 23.13
C ARG A 220 -1.87 23.12 21.73
N ASN A 221 -0.63 22.65 21.65
CA ASN A 221 0.07 22.51 20.37
C ASN A 221 -0.57 21.44 19.49
N PHE A 222 -1.04 20.34 20.11
CA PHE A 222 -1.78 19.31 19.39
C PHE A 222 -3.11 19.87 18.86
N GLN A 223 -3.84 20.63 19.66
CA GLN A 223 -5.09 21.26 19.22
C GLN A 223 -4.87 22.24 18.07
N GLU A 224 -3.81 23.06 18.11
CA GLU A 224 -3.45 23.96 17.01
C GLU A 224 -3.18 23.20 15.70
N LEU A 225 -2.48 22.05 15.77
CA LEU A 225 -2.29 21.18 14.61
C LEU A 225 -3.63 20.64 14.10
N ILE A 226 -4.52 20.19 14.99
CA ILE A 226 -5.84 19.67 14.62
C ILE A 226 -6.70 20.74 13.95
N ASP A 227 -6.73 21.95 14.50
CA ASP A 227 -7.47 23.08 13.94
C ASP A 227 -6.93 23.45 12.55
N PHE A 228 -5.61 23.48 12.39
CA PHE A 228 -4.98 23.64 11.09
C PHE A 228 -5.39 22.53 10.11
N LEU A 229 -5.37 21.26 10.53
CA LEU A 229 -5.76 20.13 9.68
C LEU A 229 -7.24 20.13 9.27
N TYR A 230 -8.13 20.72 10.09
CA TYR A 230 -9.53 20.96 9.70
C TYR A 230 -9.66 22.09 8.67
N SER A 231 -8.75 23.06 8.68
CA SER A 231 -8.78 24.22 7.76
C SER A 231 -8.32 23.89 6.33
N ILE A 232 -7.51 22.84 6.15
CA ILE A 232 -6.95 22.47 4.85
C ILE A 232 -7.83 21.45 4.08
N PRO A 233 -7.82 21.48 2.74
CA PRO A 233 -8.48 20.45 1.95
C PRO A 233 -7.71 19.12 2.04
N TRP A 234 -8.42 18.05 2.33
CA TRP A 234 -7.87 16.69 2.37
C TRP A 234 -7.78 16.08 0.97
N ASN A 235 -6.62 15.51 0.64
CA ASN A 235 -6.32 15.05 -0.70
C ASN A 235 -6.89 13.64 -0.95
N VAL A 236 -7.91 13.59 -1.81
CA VAL A 236 -8.43 12.36 -2.38
C VAL A 236 -8.38 12.45 -3.90
N ASN A 237 -7.80 11.44 -4.54
CA ASN A 237 -7.82 11.32 -5.99
C ASN A 237 -8.81 10.22 -6.39
N SER A 238 -9.58 10.43 -7.46
CA SER A 238 -10.44 9.39 -8.04
C SER A 238 -10.24 9.37 -9.55
N LYS A 239 -9.75 8.25 -10.08
CA LYS A 239 -9.56 8.05 -11.53
C LYS A 239 -10.57 7.04 -12.06
N PRO A 240 -11.37 7.41 -13.09
CA PRO A 240 -12.13 6.43 -13.85
C PRO A 240 -11.20 5.63 -14.78
N ASN A 241 -11.71 4.53 -15.34
CA ASN A 241 -11.10 3.73 -16.41
C ASN A 241 -9.90 2.83 -16.02
N LEU A 242 -10.18 1.83 -15.20
CA LEU A 242 -9.55 0.53 -15.42
C LEU A 242 -10.50 -0.29 -16.31
N LYS A 243 -10.48 -0.01 -17.63
CA LYS A 243 -11.46 -0.53 -18.62
C LYS A 243 -11.51 -2.06 -18.71
N LYS A 244 -10.43 -2.74 -18.32
CA LYS A 244 -10.37 -4.21 -18.26
C LYS A 244 -10.06 -4.62 -16.83
N PRO A 245 -10.81 -5.57 -16.25
CA PRO A 245 -10.50 -6.13 -14.94
C PRO A 245 -9.03 -6.59 -14.82
N SER A 246 -8.44 -7.16 -15.87
CA SER A 246 -7.02 -7.54 -15.89
C SER A 246 -6.02 -6.38 -15.71
N HIS A 247 -6.37 -5.15 -16.14
CA HIS A 247 -5.54 -3.96 -15.87
C HIS A 247 -5.62 -3.52 -14.41
N VAL A 248 -6.79 -3.67 -13.78
CA VAL A 248 -6.96 -3.49 -12.34
C VAL A 248 -6.02 -4.43 -11.58
N MET A 249 -5.91 -5.67 -12.05
CA MET A 249 -5.10 -6.68 -11.36
C MET A 249 -3.63 -6.37 -11.50
N LYS A 250 -3.13 -6.15 -12.72
CA LYS A 250 -1.73 -5.73 -12.91
C LYS A 250 -1.40 -4.49 -12.08
N TYR A 251 -2.34 -3.55 -11.97
CA TYR A 251 -2.22 -2.41 -11.08
C TYR A 251 -2.08 -2.86 -9.61
N LEU A 252 -3.05 -3.58 -9.05
CA LEU A 252 -3.05 -4.07 -7.66
C LEU A 252 -1.83 -4.94 -7.31
N GLY A 253 -1.38 -5.83 -8.21
CA GLY A 253 -0.22 -6.70 -7.98
C GLY A 253 1.08 -5.91 -7.81
N ASN A 254 1.21 -4.80 -8.53
CA ASN A 254 2.33 -3.87 -8.39
C ASN A 254 2.35 -3.12 -7.04
N TYR A 255 1.34 -3.33 -6.20
CA TYR A 255 1.14 -2.60 -4.96
C TYR A 255 1.10 -3.53 -3.74
N THR A 256 0.53 -4.73 -3.90
CA THR A 256 0.50 -5.73 -2.83
C THR A 256 1.80 -6.49 -2.63
N HIS A 257 2.54 -6.75 -3.72
CA HIS A 257 3.72 -7.63 -3.71
C HIS A 257 4.97 -6.94 -4.26
N ARG A 258 4.86 -5.69 -4.73
CA ARG A 258 6.05 -4.92 -5.10
C ARG A 258 6.71 -4.37 -3.85
N VAL A 259 7.90 -4.86 -3.58
CA VAL A 259 8.76 -4.30 -2.54
C VAL A 259 9.26 -2.92 -3.02
N ALA A 260 9.27 -1.93 -2.12
CA ALA A 260 9.79 -0.59 -2.43
C ALA A 260 11.20 -0.63 -3.06
N ILE A 261 11.99 -1.61 -2.65
CA ILE A 261 13.30 -1.92 -3.22
C ILE A 261 13.10 -2.95 -4.35
N SER A 262 12.90 -2.47 -5.58
CA SER A 262 12.93 -3.30 -6.78
C SER A 262 13.74 -2.61 -7.87
N ILE A 263 14.37 -3.38 -8.76
CA ILE A 263 15.23 -2.82 -9.80
C ILE A 263 14.48 -1.81 -10.68
N ILE A 264 13.20 -2.07 -10.97
CA ILE A 264 12.35 -1.17 -11.76
C ILE A 264 12.12 0.17 -11.02
N VAL A 265 12.07 0.17 -9.69
CA VAL A 265 12.00 1.42 -8.92
C VAL A 265 13.34 2.16 -8.99
N LEU A 266 14.46 1.47 -8.79
CA LEU A 266 15.80 2.07 -8.86
C LEU A 266 16.10 2.67 -10.24
N LEU A 267 15.78 1.95 -11.31
CA LEU A 267 15.95 2.42 -12.69
C LEU A 267 15.08 3.64 -13.02
N ARG A 268 13.91 3.79 -12.39
CA ARG A 268 13.05 4.98 -12.55
C ARG A 268 13.60 6.21 -11.83
N LEU A 269 14.43 6.02 -10.80
CA LEU A 269 15.02 7.11 -10.04
C LEU A 269 16.26 7.70 -10.69
N LYS A 270 16.78 7.10 -11.79
CA LYS A 270 17.97 7.51 -12.55
C LYS A 270 18.89 8.45 -11.76
N MET A 271 19.58 7.86 -10.79
CA MET A 271 20.93 8.26 -10.42
C MET A 271 21.94 7.54 -11.34
N ILE A 272 21.69 7.57 -12.65
CA ILE A 272 22.63 7.28 -13.74
C ILE A 272 22.30 8.25 -14.87
#